data_AF-A0A529MVK6-F1
#
_entry.id   AF-A0A529MVK6-F1
#
_cell.length_a   1.000
_cell.length_b   1.000
_cell.length_c   1.000
_cell.angle_alpha   90.00
_cell.angle_beta   90.00
_cell.angle_gamma   90.00
#
_symmetry.space_group_name_H-M   'P 1'
#
loop_
_entity.id
_entity.type
_entity.pdbx_description
1 polymer ?
#
loop_
_entity_poly.entity_id
_entity_poly.type
_entity_poly.pdbx_seq_one_letter_code
_entity_poly.pdbx_strand_id
1 'polypeptide(L)'
;MIFSRIPFDGTPVPAELQDIVGQDKIPIVAFVEYEDSVWDDSAASKGVLYAKLVQNGKAFHLLNSHTQADSTDNVEAHKDIRRKQLNQALDLIKTMAGNVEDAEILMCGDLNIDGMSHPTTGFRQEWT
;
A
#
# COMPACT_ATOMS: atom_id res chain seq x y z
N MET A 1 9.43 -0.19 -5.01
CA MET A 1 9.07 -0.09 -3.58
C MET A 1 9.87 -1.12 -2.80
N ILE A 2 10.51 -0.71 -1.70
CA ILE A 2 11.16 -1.62 -0.77
C ILE A 2 10.53 -1.37 0.61
N PHE A 3 9.80 -2.36 1.10
CA PHE A 3 10.10 -2.87 2.44
C PHE A 3 10.99 -4.07 2.17
N SER A 4 12.20 -4.10 2.74
CA SER A 4 13.21 -5.09 2.41
C SER A 4 12.68 -6.52 2.51
N ARG A 5 12.65 -7.22 1.35
CA ARG A 5 12.49 -8.67 1.22
C ARG A 5 13.87 -9.31 1.21
N ILE A 6 14.52 -9.39 2.38
CA ILE A 6 15.34 -10.57 2.62
C ILE A 6 14.32 -11.70 2.80
N PRO A 7 14.41 -12.82 2.07
CA PRO A 7 13.50 -13.94 2.27
C PRO A 7 13.76 -14.49 3.67
N PHE A 8 12.83 -14.33 4.60
CA PHE A 8 12.80 -15.23 5.73
C PHE A 8 12.14 -16.50 5.23
N ASP A 9 12.97 -17.46 4.82
CA ASP A 9 12.72 -18.81 5.32
C ASP A 9 12.76 -18.63 6.84
N GLY A 10 11.59 -18.47 7.44
CA GLY A 10 11.47 -17.99 8.81
C GLY A 10 11.99 -19.07 9.75
N THR A 11 13.30 -19.10 9.97
CA THR A 11 13.86 -19.77 11.14
C THR A 11 13.12 -19.16 12.32
N PRO A 12 12.43 -19.97 13.16
CA PRO A 12 11.85 -19.47 14.39
C PRO A 12 12.92 -18.64 15.09
N VAL A 13 12.54 -17.45 15.58
CA VAL A 13 13.46 -16.57 16.30
C VAL A 13 14.22 -17.44 17.32
N PRO A 14 15.57 -17.52 17.26
CA PRO A 14 16.35 -18.30 18.19
C PRO A 14 15.94 -17.95 19.62
N ALA A 15 15.85 -18.94 20.52
CA ALA A 15 15.25 -18.76 21.84
C ALA A 15 15.87 -17.57 22.61
N GLU A 16 17.17 -17.34 22.42
CA GLU A 16 17.95 -16.24 22.97
C GLU A 16 17.57 -14.83 22.45
N LEU A 17 16.86 -14.73 21.33
CA LEU A 17 16.43 -13.46 20.72
C LEU A 17 14.92 -13.20 20.89
N GLN A 18 14.16 -14.15 21.42
CA GLN A 18 12.70 -14.02 21.59
C GLN A 18 12.33 -12.90 22.59
N ASP A 19 13.16 -12.68 23.61
CA ASP A 19 12.97 -11.59 24.58
C ASP A 19 13.24 -10.21 23.98
N ILE A 20 14.07 -10.14 22.93
CA ILE A 20 14.41 -8.91 22.21
C ILE A 20 13.31 -8.62 21.17
N VAL A 21 12.94 -9.65 20.41
CA VAL A 21 11.98 -9.62 19.30
C VAL A 21 10.68 -10.30 19.75
N GLY A 22 9.95 -9.66 20.66
CA GLY A 22 8.68 -10.21 21.18
C GLY A 22 7.73 -10.66 20.06
N GLN A 23 6.92 -11.69 20.30
CA GLN A 23 6.03 -12.30 19.30
C GLN A 23 4.98 -11.31 18.74
N ASP A 24 4.65 -10.26 19.49
CA ASP A 24 3.78 -9.15 19.08
C ASP A 24 4.50 -8.08 18.23
N LYS A 25 5.81 -8.23 18.01
CA LYS A 25 6.67 -7.26 17.31
C LYS A 25 6.96 -7.63 15.85
N ILE A 26 6.48 -8.78 15.37
CA ILE A 26 6.63 -9.17 13.97
C ILE A 26 5.39 -8.70 13.20
N PRO A 27 5.53 -7.78 12.22
CA PRO A 27 4.40 -7.29 11.46
C PRO A 27 3.79 -8.38 10.59
N ILE A 28 2.46 -8.39 10.48
CA ILE A 28 1.78 -9.14 9.42
C ILE A 28 1.99 -8.35 8.13
N VAL A 29 2.60 -8.95 7.12
CA VAL A 29 2.89 -8.29 5.83
C VAL A 29 2.21 -9.07 4.71
N ALA A 30 1.61 -8.35 3.76
CA ALA A 30 1.04 -8.93 2.55
C ALA A 30 1.38 -8.06 1.34
N PHE A 31 1.63 -8.68 0.19
CA PHE A 31 1.77 -7.98 -1.08
C PHE A 31 0.72 -8.52 -2.05
N VAL A 32 0.02 -7.62 -2.73
CA VAL A 32 -0.92 -7.94 -3.80
C VAL A 32 -0.50 -7.17 -5.03
N GLU A 33 -0.19 -7.90 -6.10
CA GLU A 33 0.08 -7.34 -7.42
C GLU A 33 -1.19 -6.74 -8.02
N TYR A 34 -1.06 -5.63 -8.74
CA TYR A 34 -2.18 -5.01 -9.42
C TYR A 34 -2.60 -5.78 -10.66
N GLU A 35 -3.91 -5.91 -10.86
CA GLU A 35 -4.47 -6.66 -11.99
C GLU A 35 -4.41 -5.85 -13.29
N ASP A 36 -4.53 -4.52 -13.19
CA ASP A 36 -4.51 -3.62 -14.34
C ASP A 36 -3.24 -2.77 -14.37
N SER A 37 -2.63 -2.70 -15.55
CA SER A 37 -1.45 -1.87 -15.87
C SER A 37 -1.40 -1.60 -17.38
N VAL A 38 -0.62 -0.60 -17.79
CA VAL A 38 -0.32 -0.34 -19.22
C VAL A 38 1.14 0.03 -19.43
N TRP A 39 1.63 -0.24 -20.65
CA TRP A 39 2.97 0.15 -21.13
C TRP A 39 4.10 -0.44 -20.25
N ASP A 40 5.11 0.36 -19.95
CA ASP A 40 6.28 -0.06 -19.19
C ASP A 40 5.91 -0.52 -17.76
N ASP A 41 4.80 -0.01 -17.21
CA ASP A 41 4.30 -0.47 -15.92
C ASP A 41 3.78 -1.91 -15.96
N SER A 42 3.38 -2.44 -17.13
CA SER A 42 3.02 -3.85 -17.31
C SER A 42 4.23 -4.79 -17.30
N ALA A 43 5.45 -4.26 -17.45
CA ALA A 43 6.68 -5.03 -17.28
C ALA A 43 7.16 -5.06 -15.81
N ALA A 44 6.50 -4.33 -14.92
CA ALA A 44 6.81 -4.28 -13.50
C ALA A 44 5.72 -4.97 -12.68
N SER A 45 6.13 -5.72 -11.65
CA SER A 45 5.18 -6.25 -10.66
C SER A 45 4.79 -5.16 -9.65
N LYS A 46 4.06 -4.15 -10.15
CA LYS A 46 3.48 -3.08 -9.33
C LYS A 46 2.33 -3.65 -8.50
N GLY A 47 2.11 -3.08 -7.33
CA GLY A 47 1.11 -3.59 -6.40
C GLY A 47 1.02 -2.76 -5.14
N VAL A 48 0.26 -3.27 -4.19
CA VAL A 48 0.12 -2.70 -2.85
C VAL A 48 0.75 -3.64 -1.83
N LEU A 49 1.58 -3.06 -0.97
CA LEU A 49 2.08 -3.74 0.22
C LEU A 49 1.26 -3.30 1.42
N TYR A 50 0.85 -4.25 2.25
CA TYR A 50 0.18 -4.06 3.53
C TYR A 50 1.11 -4.46 4.67
N ALA A 51 1.06 -3.73 5.78
CA ALA A 51 1.62 -4.14 7.06
C ALA A 51 0.66 -3.87 8.24
N LYS A 52 0.53 -4.82 9.15
CA LYS A 52 -0.08 -4.62 10.48
C LYS A 52 1.01 -4.44 11.52
N LEU A 53 0.97 -3.34 12.24
CA LEU A 53 1.85 -3.06 13.37
C LEU A 53 1.00 -3.04 14.64
N VAL A 54 1.50 -3.63 15.73
CA VAL A 54 0.85 -3.53 17.04
C VAL A 54 1.79 -2.80 17.99
N GLN A 55 1.35 -1.65 18.50
CA GLN A 55 2.10 -0.85 19.46
C GLN A 55 1.20 -0.54 20.66
N ASN A 56 1.66 -0.88 21.87
CA ASN A 56 0.92 -0.66 23.12
C ASN A 56 -0.52 -1.20 23.09
N GLY A 57 -0.71 -2.38 22.48
CA GLY A 57 -2.02 -3.02 22.34
C GLY A 57 -2.95 -2.41 21.29
N LYS A 58 -2.50 -1.39 20.54
CA LYS A 58 -3.25 -0.79 19.43
C LYS A 58 -2.69 -1.26 18.10
N ALA A 59 -3.58 -1.60 17.17
CA ALA A 59 -3.22 -1.99 15.81
C ALA A 59 -3.17 -0.75 14.89
N PHE A 60 -2.12 -0.68 14.08
CA PHE A 60 -1.91 0.31 13.03
C PHE A 60 -1.76 -0.43 11.71
N HIS A 61 -2.42 0.06 10.69
CA HIS A 61 -2.47 -0.57 9.37
C HIS A 61 -1.81 0.35 8.36
N LEU A 62 -0.78 -0.14 7.68
CA LEU A 62 -0.03 0.61 6.69
C LEU A 62 -0.22 -0.01 5.32
N LEU A 63 -0.54 0.81 4.32
CA LEU A 63 -0.47 0.47 2.91
C LEU A 63 0.60 1.32 2.23
N ASN A 64 1.45 0.68 1.44
CA ASN A 64 2.40 1.37 0.58
C ASN A 64 2.19 0.95 -0.87
N SER A 65 2.10 1.92 -1.77
CA SER A 65 1.90 1.65 -3.19
C SER A 65 2.71 2.58 -4.10
N HIS A 66 2.96 2.10 -5.31
CA HIS A 66 3.41 2.87 -6.45
C HIS A 66 2.50 2.47 -7.61
N THR A 67 1.49 3.29 -7.86
CA THR A 67 0.42 3.02 -8.84
C THR A 67 0.89 3.35 -10.26
N GLN A 68 -0.01 3.18 -11.23
CA GLN A 68 0.21 3.45 -12.64
C GLN A 68 0.67 4.90 -12.88
N ALA A 69 1.84 5.03 -13.49
CA ALA A 69 2.35 6.32 -13.94
C ALA A 69 1.57 6.82 -15.16
N ASP A 70 1.48 8.13 -15.30
CA ASP A 70 0.97 8.75 -16.52
C ASP A 70 1.98 8.62 -17.67
N SER A 71 1.50 8.76 -18.90
CA SER A 71 2.38 8.93 -20.05
C SER A 71 3.13 10.26 -19.94
N THR A 72 4.37 10.31 -20.43
CA THR A 72 5.26 11.48 -20.37
C THR A 72 4.59 12.79 -20.83
N ASP A 73 3.66 12.71 -21.77
CA ASP A 73 3.08 13.88 -22.43
C ASP A 73 1.64 14.19 -22.01
N ASN A 74 1.05 13.42 -21.08
CA ASN A 74 -0.36 13.58 -20.72
C ASN A 74 -0.64 13.21 -19.26
N VAL A 75 -0.81 14.22 -18.42
CA VAL A 75 -1.24 14.09 -17.02
C VAL A 75 -2.68 13.56 -16.97
N GLU A 76 -2.95 12.65 -16.04
CA GLU A 76 -4.22 11.91 -15.86
C GLU A 76 -4.56 10.88 -16.96
N ALA A 77 -3.67 10.62 -17.92
CA ALA A 77 -3.91 9.65 -19.00
C ALA A 77 -4.37 8.27 -18.49
N HIS A 78 -3.92 7.88 -17.29
CA HIS A 78 -4.19 6.56 -16.73
C HIS A 78 -4.96 6.58 -15.40
N LYS A 79 -5.74 7.64 -15.14
CA LYS A 79 -6.51 7.79 -13.89
C LYS A 79 -7.46 6.64 -13.58
N ASP A 80 -8.09 6.06 -14.60
CA ASP A 80 -9.03 4.94 -14.40
C ASP A 80 -8.30 3.66 -13.97
N ILE A 81 -7.07 3.45 -14.43
CA ILE A 81 -6.22 2.34 -13.99
C ILE A 81 -5.83 2.58 -12.53
N ARG A 82 -5.36 3.79 -12.18
CA ARG A 82 -5.05 4.14 -10.78
C ARG A 82 -6.25 3.93 -9.87
N ARG A 83 -7.45 4.33 -10.30
CA ARG A 83 -8.70 4.13 -9.53
C ARG A 83 -8.94 2.65 -9.21
N LYS A 84 -8.76 1.76 -10.18
CA LYS A 84 -8.90 0.32 -9.96
C LYS A 84 -7.83 -0.23 -9.02
N GLN A 85 -6.59 0.19 -9.18
CA GLN A 85 -5.47 -0.17 -8.29
C GLN A 85 -5.72 0.30 -6.84
N LEU A 86 -6.27 1.50 -6.66
CA LEU A 86 -6.63 2.03 -5.35
C LEU A 86 -7.83 1.29 -4.74
N ASN A 87 -8.80 0.87 -5.55
CA ASN A 87 -9.89 0.00 -5.10
C ASN A 87 -9.36 -1.38 -4.65
N GLN A 88 -8.41 -1.98 -5.37
CA GLN A 88 -7.76 -3.23 -4.94
C GLN A 88 -7.04 -3.05 -3.58
N ALA A 89 -6.37 -1.91 -3.37
CA ALA A 89 -5.76 -1.58 -2.08
C ALA A 89 -6.80 -1.41 -0.96
N LEU A 90 -7.95 -0.80 -1.26
CA LEU A 90 -9.07 -0.66 -0.34
C LEU A 90 -9.67 -2.03 0.03
N ASP A 91 -9.81 -2.93 -0.92
CA ASP A 91 -10.34 -4.27 -0.67
C ASP A 91 -9.36 -5.10 0.17
N LEU A 92 -8.05 -4.99 -0.09
CA LEU A 92 -7.02 -5.59 0.75
C LEU A 92 -7.13 -5.12 2.21
N ILE A 93 -7.26 -3.82 2.47
CA ILE A 93 -7.35 -3.35 3.86
C ILE A 93 -8.65 -3.80 4.55
N LYS A 94 -9.78 -3.85 3.85
CA LYS A 94 -11.02 -4.40 4.42
C LYS A 94 -10.86 -5.87 4.80
N THR A 95 -10.18 -6.67 3.97
CA THR A 95 -9.88 -8.06 4.28
C THR A 95 -8.94 -8.19 5.49
N MET A 96 -7.90 -7.35 5.57
CA MET A 96 -6.87 -7.48 6.62
C MET A 96 -7.25 -6.84 7.95
N ALA A 97 -8.02 -5.75 7.95
CA ALA A 97 -8.42 -5.03 9.16
C ALA A 97 -9.78 -5.50 9.73
N GLY A 98 -10.64 -6.10 8.90
CA GLY A 98 -12.02 -6.39 9.31
C GLY A 98 -12.82 -5.10 9.43
N ASN A 99 -13.15 -4.68 10.66
CA ASN A 99 -13.85 -3.41 10.87
C ASN A 99 -12.89 -2.22 10.71
N VAL A 100 -12.91 -1.57 9.55
CA VAL A 100 -12.04 -0.44 9.22
C VAL A 100 -12.40 0.86 9.95
N GLU A 101 -13.61 0.98 10.51
CA GLU A 101 -14.06 2.24 11.14
C GLU A 101 -13.33 2.55 12.46
N ASP A 102 -12.83 1.53 13.15
CA ASP A 102 -12.12 1.67 14.43
C ASP A 102 -10.59 1.58 14.28
N ALA A 103 -10.08 1.39 13.05
CA ALA A 103 -8.69 1.11 12.78
C ALA A 103 -7.92 2.37 12.33
N GLU A 104 -6.71 2.57 12.87
CA GLU A 104 -5.80 3.59 12.33
C GLU A 104 -5.14 3.05 11.06
N ILE A 105 -5.48 3.64 9.91
CA ILE A 105 -5.05 3.21 8.58
C ILE A 105 -4.28 4.36 7.91
N LEU A 106 -3.05 4.10 7.49
CA LEU A 106 -2.24 5.01 6.68
C LEU A 106 -1.98 4.39 5.30
N MET A 107 -2.23 5.16 4.24
CA MET A 107 -1.83 4.82 2.89
C MET A 107 -0.80 5.82 2.38
N CYS A 108 0.32 5.35 1.86
CA CYS A 108 1.40 6.21 1.38
C CYS A 108 2.10 5.64 0.15
N GLY A 109 2.97 6.45 -0.46
CA GLY A 109 3.82 6.06 -1.58
C GLY A 109 3.68 7.01 -2.77
N ASP A 110 4.18 6.57 -3.93
CA ASP A 110 4.10 7.33 -5.17
C ASP A 110 2.80 6.96 -5.89
N LEU A 111 1.73 7.69 -5.57
CA LEU A 111 0.42 7.38 -6.12
C LEU A 111 0.23 7.90 -7.56
N ASN A 112 1.25 8.53 -8.17
CA ASN A 112 1.16 9.14 -9.50
C ASN A 112 -0.10 10.02 -9.65
N ILE A 113 -0.45 10.72 -8.57
CA ILE A 113 -1.59 11.63 -8.45
C ILE A 113 -1.00 13.03 -8.27
N ASP A 114 -1.35 13.95 -9.16
CA ASP A 114 -0.90 15.33 -9.05
C ASP A 114 -1.61 16.05 -7.89
N GLY A 115 -0.82 16.48 -6.91
CA GLY A 115 -1.30 17.28 -5.77
C GLY A 115 -1.53 18.76 -6.10
N MET A 116 -0.98 19.27 -7.21
CA MET A 116 -1.00 20.69 -7.59
C MET A 116 -2.16 21.05 -8.52
N SER A 117 -2.73 20.07 -9.22
CA SER A 117 -4.01 20.22 -9.93
C SER A 117 -5.21 20.36 -8.99
N HIS A 118 -5.00 20.31 -7.66
CA HIS A 118 -5.98 20.73 -6.66
C HIS A 118 -6.08 22.27 -6.63
N PRO A 119 -7.17 22.89 -7.13
CA PRO A 119 -7.41 24.27 -6.81
C PRO A 119 -7.64 24.35 -5.29
N THR A 120 -7.04 25.34 -4.63
CA THR A 120 -7.37 25.71 -3.23
C THR A 120 -8.85 26.04 -3.04
N THR A 121 -9.63 26.07 -4.13
CA THR A 121 -11.08 26.24 -4.18
C THR A 121 -11.71 25.20 -5.11
N GLY A 122 -12.11 24.05 -4.59
CA GLY A 122 -13.02 23.13 -5.28
C GLY A 122 -12.44 21.75 -5.52
N PHE A 123 -13.04 20.76 -4.86
CA PHE A 123 -12.88 19.36 -5.22
C PHE A 123 -13.32 19.14 -6.68
N ARG A 124 -12.39 18.68 -7.54
CA ARG A 124 -12.51 17.53 -8.47
C ARG A 124 -11.89 17.78 -9.84
N GLN A 125 -10.88 16.96 -10.17
CA GLN A 125 -10.72 16.46 -11.54
C GLN A 125 -10.34 14.97 -11.58
N GLU A 126 -9.62 14.46 -10.56
CA GLU A 126 -9.31 13.02 -10.49
C GLU A 126 -10.40 12.16 -9.81
N TRP A 127 -11.29 12.76 -9.00
CA TRP A 127 -12.24 12.05 -8.13
C TRP A 127 -13.73 12.40 -8.34
N THR A 128 -14.14 12.53 -9.61
CA THR A 128 -15.55 12.32 -10.03
C THR A 128 -15.73 10.98 -10.70
#